data_AF-A0A1H5ZW33-F1
#
_entry.id   AF-A0A1H5ZW33-F1
#
_cell.length_a   1.000
_cell.length_b   1.000
_cell.length_c   1.000
_cell.angle_alpha   90.00
_cell.angle_beta   90.00
_cell.angle_gamma   90.00
#
_symmetry.space_group_name_H-M   'P 1'
#
loop_
_entity.id
_entity.type
_entity.pdbx_description
1 polymer ?
#
loop_
_entity_poly.entity_id
_entity_poly.type
_entity_poly.pdbx_seq_one_letter_code
_entity_poly.pdbx_strand_id
1 'polypeptide(L)'
;MHLIFFLDEKIGKRLVVESLRSAINSLVQLKYEKELPEILLLMKAQYMLVNHLENPKQDFLDFTRMISGNPTIDFNLKVAQSEKSTRFRNIVLANFLKSFRNINNDVDEVLDFYFH
;
A
#
# COMPACT_ATOMS: atom_id res chain seq x y z
N MET A 1 -17.76 -0.22 11.83
CA MET A 1 -16.99 0.19 13.04
C MET A 1 -16.20 -1.00 13.57
N HIS A 2 -15.25 -1.59 12.81
CA HIS A 2 -14.44 -2.72 13.31
C HIS A 2 -13.02 -2.83 12.72
N LEU A 3 -12.64 -2.01 11.72
CA LEU A 3 -11.32 -2.11 11.09
C LEU A 3 -10.17 -1.39 11.83
N ILE A 4 -10.46 -0.72 12.96
CA ILE A 4 -9.55 0.28 13.57
C ILE A 4 -8.66 -0.30 14.68
N PHE A 5 -8.92 -1.51 15.18
CA PHE A 5 -8.36 -1.91 16.48
C PHE A 5 -6.99 -2.62 16.46
N PHE A 6 -6.41 -2.97 15.32
CA PHE A 6 -5.16 -3.75 15.29
C PHE A 6 -3.87 -2.93 15.05
N LEU A 7 -3.96 -1.60 14.97
CA LEU A 7 -2.83 -0.72 14.66
C LEU A 7 -2.55 0.31 15.76
N ASP A 8 -2.50 -0.12 17.03
CA ASP A 8 -2.15 0.74 18.18
C ASP A 8 -1.24 -0.10 19.12
N GLU A 9 0.06 0.17 19.29
CA GLU A 9 0.60 1.34 20.01
C GLU A 9 1.79 2.07 19.32
N LYS A 10 2.33 1.57 18.21
CA LYS A 10 3.59 2.12 17.65
C LYS A 10 3.43 3.23 16.61
N ILE A 11 2.24 3.40 16.03
CA ILE A 11 2.04 4.26 14.85
C ILE A 11 1.02 5.35 15.20
N GLY A 12 1.44 6.28 16.05
CA GLY A 12 0.64 7.45 16.41
C GLY A 12 0.37 8.34 15.20
N LYS A 13 -0.80 8.16 14.56
CA LYS A 13 -1.75 9.18 14.09
C LYS A 13 -2.79 8.55 13.15
N ARG A 14 -4.06 8.71 13.51
CA ARG A 14 -5.26 8.32 12.76
C ARG A 14 -5.13 8.64 11.27
N LEU A 15 -5.08 7.61 10.43
CA LEU A 15 -5.32 7.73 9.01
C LEU A 15 -6.83 7.68 8.78
N VAL A 16 -7.47 8.83 8.65
CA VAL A 16 -8.85 8.91 8.18
C VAL A 16 -8.78 8.97 6.66
N VAL A 17 -9.16 7.89 5.99
CA VAL A 17 -9.19 7.80 4.52
C VAL A 17 -10.58 8.23 4.07
N GLU A 18 -10.76 9.53 3.79
CA GLU A 18 -11.91 10.03 3.04
C GLU A 18 -11.62 9.91 1.55
N SER A 19 -12.49 9.22 0.83
CA SER A 19 -12.31 8.90 -0.59
C SER A 19 -12.36 10.16 -1.46
N LEU A 20 -11.30 10.49 -2.21
CA LEU A 20 -11.47 11.34 -3.39
C LEU A 20 -10.44 11.08 -4.50
N ARG A 21 -11.01 10.92 -5.69
CA ARG A 21 -10.47 10.58 -6.99
C ARG A 21 -9.48 11.63 -7.56
N SER A 22 -8.46 12.05 -6.81
CA SER A 22 -7.44 12.97 -7.32
C SER A 22 -6.28 12.18 -7.93
N ALA A 23 -6.30 12.04 -9.25
CA ALA A 23 -5.12 11.59 -9.97
C ALA A 23 -4.01 12.64 -9.83
N ILE A 24 -2.96 12.34 -9.06
CA ILE A 24 -1.70 13.10 -9.06
C ILE A 24 -1.22 13.27 -10.51
N ASN A 25 -1.31 14.50 -11.02
CA ASN A 25 -0.87 14.85 -12.37
C ASN A 25 0.55 15.42 -12.39
N SER A 26 1.19 15.68 -11.23
CA SER A 26 2.56 16.19 -11.18
C SER A 26 3.33 15.81 -9.92
N LEU A 27 4.54 15.27 -10.09
CA LEU A 27 5.52 15.04 -9.01
C LEU A 27 5.99 16.34 -8.34
N VAL A 28 5.82 17.49 -9.00
CA VAL A 28 6.18 18.79 -8.46
C VAL A 28 5.20 19.21 -7.37
N GLN A 29 3.89 18.93 -7.54
CA GLN A 29 2.87 19.24 -6.51
C GLN A 29 3.17 18.52 -5.20
N LEU A 30 3.60 17.26 -5.28
CA LEU A 30 4.01 16.43 -4.13
C LEU A 30 5.13 17.01 -3.28
N LYS A 31 6.01 17.82 -3.88
CA LYS A 31 7.14 18.42 -3.15
C LYS A 31 6.72 19.60 -2.28
N TYR A 32 5.61 20.26 -2.62
CA TYR A 32 5.15 21.48 -1.97
C TYR A 32 3.86 21.29 -1.17
N GLU A 33 3.14 20.19 -1.38
CA GLU A 33 1.98 19.81 -0.56
C GLU A 33 2.43 19.29 0.82
N LYS A 34 1.76 19.75 1.88
CA LYS A 34 2.01 19.30 3.26
C LYS A 34 1.43 17.92 3.55
N GLU A 35 0.42 17.52 2.79
CA GLU A 35 -0.25 16.23 2.93
C GLU A 35 0.29 15.28 1.88
N LEU A 36 0.54 14.03 2.28
CA LEU A 36 0.88 12.98 1.34
C LEU A 36 -0.39 12.58 0.60
N PRO A 37 -0.42 12.58 -0.74
CA PRO A 37 -1.54 12.02 -1.47
C PRO A 37 -1.80 10.56 -1.12
N GLU A 38 -3.06 10.17 -1.22
CA GLU A 38 -3.57 8.85 -0.83
C GLU A 38 -2.80 7.68 -1.45
N ILE A 39 -2.36 7.79 -2.70
CA ILE A 39 -1.55 6.75 -3.35
C ILE A 39 -0.20 6.55 -2.65
N LEU A 40 0.42 7.61 -2.13
CA LEU A 40 1.67 7.50 -1.36
C LEU A 40 1.42 6.95 0.04
N LEU A 41 0.25 7.25 0.63
CA LEU A 41 -0.19 6.66 1.90
C LEU A 41 -0.40 5.15 1.77
N LEU A 42 -1.09 4.70 0.71
CA LEU A 42 -1.25 3.28 0.37
C LEU A 42 0.11 2.60 0.17
N MET A 43 1.02 3.21 -0.60
CA MET A 43 2.37 2.67 -0.81
C MET A 43 3.20 2.59 0.47
N LYS A 44 3.06 3.58 1.37
CA LYS A 44 3.71 3.53 2.68
C LYS A 44 3.13 2.43 3.57
N ALA A 45 1.81 2.25 3.57
CA ALA A 45 1.17 1.18 4.33
C ALA A 45 1.65 -0.20 3.85
N GLN A 46 1.71 -0.41 2.54
CA GLN A 46 2.24 -1.65 1.95
C GLN A 46 3.71 -1.86 2.29
N TYR A 47 4.55 -0.83 2.20
CA TYR A 47 5.94 -0.90 2.63
C TYR A 47 6.06 -1.36 4.10
N MET A 48 5.25 -0.79 4.99
CA MET A 48 5.24 -1.19 6.40
C MET A 48 4.84 -2.66 6.57
N LEU A 49 3.80 -3.12 5.85
CA LEU A 49 3.37 -4.52 5.89
C LEU A 49 4.48 -5.45 5.39
N VAL A 50 5.12 -5.13 4.27
CA VAL A 50 6.25 -5.92 3.74
C VAL A 50 7.43 -5.97 4.71
N ASN A 51 7.70 -4.89 5.43
CA ASN A 51 8.83 -4.81 6.37
C ASN A 51 8.56 -5.45 7.74
N HIS A 52 7.29 -5.65 8.13
CA HIS A 52 6.92 -6.11 9.46
C HIS A 52 6.27 -7.50 9.51
N LEU A 53 5.86 -8.04 8.38
CA LEU A 53 5.26 -9.37 8.27
C LEU A 53 6.30 -10.37 7.76
N GLU A 54 6.25 -11.61 8.24
CA GLU A 54 7.15 -12.68 7.77
C GLU A 54 6.74 -13.17 6.38
N ASN A 55 5.43 -13.29 6.12
CA ASN A 55 4.90 -13.70 4.82
C ASN A 55 3.79 -12.72 4.39
N PRO A 56 4.14 -11.47 4.01
CA PRO A 56 3.19 -10.36 3.92
C PRO A 56 1.89 -10.68 3.17
N LYS A 57 1.98 -11.34 2.00
CA LYS A 57 0.81 -11.71 1.20
C LYS A 57 -0.08 -12.74 1.90
N GLN A 58 0.53 -13.79 2.46
CA GLN A 58 -0.22 -14.85 3.12
C GLN A 58 -0.84 -14.33 4.41
N ASP A 59 -0.07 -13.58 5.20
CA ASP A 59 -0.51 -12.96 6.46
C ASP A 59 -1.68 -11.98 6.21
N PHE A 60 -1.60 -11.18 5.14
CA PHE A 60 -2.67 -10.27 4.75
C PHE A 60 -3.92 -11.00 4.22
N LEU A 61 -3.74 -12.07 3.45
CA LEU A 61 -4.83 -12.89 2.94
C LEU A 61 -5.58 -13.60 4.08
N ASP A 62 -4.85 -14.17 5.04
CA ASP A 62 -5.42 -14.85 6.19
C ASP A 62 -6.13 -13.86 7.12
N PHE A 63 -5.58 -12.66 7.30
CA PHE A 63 -6.28 -11.57 7.96
C PHE A 63 -7.59 -11.22 7.24
N THR A 64 -7.57 -11.10 5.91
CA THR A 64 -8.76 -10.79 5.09
C THR A 64 -9.83 -11.88 5.20
N ARG A 65 -9.43 -13.15 5.16
CA ARG A 65 -10.32 -14.31 5.37
C ARG A 65 -10.93 -14.31 6.77
N MET A 66 -10.12 -14.01 7.79
CA MET A 66 -10.56 -13.94 9.18
C MET A 66 -11.63 -12.87 9.38
N ILE A 67 -11.40 -11.63 8.91
CA ILE A 67 -12.35 -10.53 9.11
C ILE A 67 -13.63 -10.65 8.28
N SER A 68 -13.54 -11.33 7.12
CA SER A 68 -14.70 -11.54 6.24
C SER A 68 -15.50 -12.79 6.61
N GLY A 69 -14.93 -13.70 7.41
CA GLY A 69 -15.50 -15.01 7.70
C GLY A 69 -15.54 -15.94 6.48
N ASN A 70 -14.82 -15.62 5.40
CA ASN A 70 -14.83 -16.39 4.16
C ASN A 70 -13.42 -16.96 3.86
N PRO A 71 -13.18 -18.27 4.08
CA PRO A 71 -11.89 -18.88 3.81
C PRO A 71 -11.58 -19.06 2.32
N THR A 72 -12.57 -18.86 1.43
CA THR A 72 -12.41 -19.05 -0.02
C THR A 72 -11.90 -17.80 -0.74
N ILE A 73 -11.76 -16.67 -0.04
CA ILE A 73 -11.13 -15.48 -0.61
C ILE A 73 -9.69 -15.84 -1.01
N ASP A 74 -9.31 -15.44 -2.22
CA ASP A 74 -7.98 -15.65 -2.76
C ASP A 74 -7.64 -14.51 -3.74
N PHE A 75 -6.37 -14.38 -4.08
CA PHE A 75 -5.88 -13.38 -5.01
C PHE A 75 -6.41 -13.61 -6.42
N ASN A 76 -6.87 -12.55 -7.06
CA ASN A 76 -7.23 -12.60 -8.47
C ASN A 76 -5.96 -12.43 -9.33
N LEU A 77 -5.31 -13.54 -9.65
CA LEU A 77 -4.05 -13.53 -10.40
C LEU A 77 -4.16 -12.85 -11.78
N LYS A 78 -5.35 -12.88 -12.40
CA LYS A 78 -5.59 -12.18 -13.68
C LYS A 78 -5.54 -10.66 -13.50
N VAL A 79 -6.15 -10.16 -12.42
CA VAL A 79 -6.08 -8.73 -12.07
C VAL A 79 -4.65 -8.35 -11.69
N ALA A 80 -3.99 -9.16 -10.86
CA ALA A 80 -2.59 -8.92 -10.46
C ALA A 80 -1.64 -8.79 -11.66
N GLN A 81 -1.78 -9.69 -12.65
CA GLN A 81 -1.00 -9.62 -13.89
C GLN A 81 -1.34 -8.36 -14.72
N SER A 82 -2.61 -8.00 -14.80
CA SER A 82 -3.07 -6.79 -15.50
C SER A 82 -2.50 -5.52 -14.86
N GLU A 83 -2.53 -5.42 -13.53
CA GLU A 83 -1.95 -4.28 -12.81
C GLU A 83 -0.42 -4.22 -12.95
N LYS A 84 0.25 -5.36 -12.85
CA LYS A 84 1.70 -5.47 -13.10
C LYS A 84 2.06 -5.02 -14.52
N SER A 85 1.21 -5.26 -15.51
CA SER A 85 1.45 -4.81 -16.90
C SER A 85 1.32 -3.29 -17.09
N THR A 86 0.59 -2.61 -16.20
CA THR A 86 0.32 -1.16 -16.26
C THR A 86 0.99 -0.36 -15.13
N ARG A 87 1.95 -0.97 -14.43
CA ARG A 87 2.59 -0.48 -13.20
C ARG A 87 3.48 0.77 -13.29
N PHE A 88 3.67 1.35 -14.48
CA PHE A 88 4.68 2.39 -14.71
C PHE A 88 4.57 3.59 -13.76
N ARG A 89 3.35 4.03 -13.47
CA ARG A 89 3.10 5.14 -12.53
C ARG A 89 3.50 4.80 -11.10
N ASN A 90 3.20 3.57 -10.66
CA ASN A 90 3.50 3.12 -9.31
C ASN A 90 5.01 2.92 -9.13
N ILE A 91 5.73 2.46 -10.16
CA ILE A 91 7.21 2.41 -10.15
C ILE A 91 7.81 3.80 -9.92
N VAL A 92 7.33 4.82 -10.64
CA VAL A 92 7.85 6.19 -10.50
C VAL A 92 7.61 6.70 -9.08
N LEU A 93 6.42 6.48 -8.51
CA LEU A 93 6.09 6.90 -7.15
C LEU A 93 6.91 6.14 -6.09
N ALA A 94 7.14 4.83 -6.28
CA ALA A 94 7.93 4.01 -5.35
C ALA A 94 9.38 4.48 -5.31
N ASN A 95 9.96 4.70 -6.49
CA ASN A 95 11.32 5.24 -6.59
C ASN A 95 11.42 6.67 -6.07
N PHE A 96 10.40 7.49 -6.28
CA PHE A 96 10.31 8.82 -5.68
C PHE A 96 10.35 8.73 -4.14
N LEU A 97 9.53 7.87 -3.52
CA LEU A 97 9.57 7.62 -2.07
C LEU A 97 10.93 7.11 -1.58
N LYS A 98 11.54 6.18 -2.32
CA LYS A 98 12.88 5.64 -2.02
C LYS A 98 13.95 6.73 -2.04
N SER A 99 13.85 7.70 -2.96
CA SER A 99 14.80 8.83 -3.03
C SER A 99 14.80 9.72 -1.78
N PHE A 100 13.69 9.78 -1.04
CA PHE A 100 13.61 10.49 0.25
C PHE A 100 14.06 9.63 1.44
N ARG A 101 14.66 8.45 1.22
CA ARG A 101 15.05 7.47 2.26
C ARG A 101 13.88 6.98 3.15
N ASN A 102 12.65 7.05 2.63
CA ASN A 102 11.46 6.59 3.35
C ASN A 102 11.15 5.09 3.15
N ILE A 103 11.79 4.46 2.16
CA ILE A 103 11.61 3.05 1.80
C ILE A 103 13.01 2.45 1.62
N ASN A 104 13.34 1.44 2.42
CA ASN A 104 14.63 0.73 2.34
C ASN A 104 14.55 -0.59 1.56
N ASN A 105 13.34 -1.12 1.37
CA ASN A 105 13.11 -2.39 0.68
C ASN A 105 13.33 -2.25 -0.83
N ASP A 106 13.40 -3.39 -1.51
CA ASP A 106 13.32 -3.38 -2.97
C ASP A 106 11.96 -2.79 -3.39
N VAL A 107 12.00 -1.89 -4.36
CA VAL A 107 10.78 -1.28 -4.92
C VAL A 107 9.91 -2.36 -5.56
N ASP A 108 10.53 -3.36 -6.18
CA ASP A 108 9.81 -4.44 -6.84
C ASP A 108 9.08 -5.34 -5.83
N GLU A 109 9.63 -5.52 -4.63
CA GLU A 109 8.99 -6.30 -3.56
C GLU A 109 7.73 -5.60 -3.01
N VAL A 110 7.81 -4.29 -2.77
CA VAL A 110 6.67 -3.48 -2.32
C VAL A 110 5.58 -3.44 -3.40
N LEU A 111 5.97 -3.32 -4.68
CA LEU A 111 5.01 -3.33 -5.79
C LEU A 111 4.41 -4.71 -6.03
N ASP A 112 5.17 -5.78 -5.84
CA ASP A 112 4.65 -7.14 -5.97
C ASP A 112 3.58 -7.42 -4.91
N PHE A 113 3.72 -6.87 -3.70
CA PHE A 113 2.65 -6.86 -2.70
C PHE A 113 1.46 -6.00 -3.15
N TYR A 114 1.66 -4.84 -3.78
CA TYR A 114 0.57 -3.97 -4.27
C TYR A 114 -0.39 -4.70 -5.23
N PHE A 115 0.14 -5.53 -6.13
CA PHE A 115 -0.68 -6.16 -7.18
C PHE A 115 -1.54 -7.33 -6.70
N HIS A 116 -1.41 -7.76 -5.44
CA HIS A 116 -2.12 -8.90 -4.87
C HIS A 116 -3.12 -8.40 -3.82
#